data_AF-A0A8T5UYV0-F1
#
_entry.id   AF-A0A8T5UYV0-F1
#
_cell.length_a   1.000
_cell.length_b   1.000
_cell.length_c   1.000
_cell.angle_alpha   90.00
_cell.angle_beta   90.00
_cell.angle_gamma   90.00
#
_symmetry.space_group_name_H-M   'P 1'
#
loop_
_entity.id
_entity.type
_entity.pdbx_description
1 polymer ?
#
loop_
_entity_poly.entity_id
_entity_poly.type
_entity_poly.pdbx_seq_one_letter_code
_entity_poly.pdbx_strand_id
1 'polypeptide(L)'
;MKIKCSNCGHESEKNKIFCTECGTKIEQISELIESKQVINCPKCSIELPANTKFCTDCGTKIDQQIVLDQEIICPKCSKKLPANSKFCKECGTKIGFDNKSLNEFVSDETIDSIKERGKDIRKEAESLFKKLRE
;
A
#
# COMPACT_ATOMS: atom_id res chain seq x y z
N MET A 1 -2.49 14.37 23.43
CA MET A 1 -1.13 14.38 24.02
C MET A 1 -0.19 15.00 22.99
N LYS A 2 0.63 15.97 23.38
CA LYS A 2 1.51 16.74 22.46
C LYS A 2 2.98 16.31 22.62
N ILE A 3 3.78 16.47 21.58
CA ILE A 3 5.24 16.22 21.59
C ILE A 3 5.97 17.52 21.25
N LYS A 4 7.04 17.86 21.98
CA LYS A 4 7.91 18.99 21.63
C LYS A 4 9.02 18.52 20.69
N CYS A 5 9.24 19.26 19.61
CA CYS A 5 10.37 19.03 18.71
C CYS A 5 11.69 19.27 19.46
N SER A 6 12.61 18.30 19.40
CA SER A 6 13.94 18.40 20.02
C SER A 6 14.85 19.43 19.36
N ASN A 7 14.58 19.81 18.11
CA ASN A 7 15.41 20.75 17.36
C ASN A 7 14.90 22.20 17.47
N CYS A 8 13.59 22.44 17.35
CA CYS A 8 13.04 23.81 17.39
C CYS A 8 12.13 24.11 18.60
N GLY A 9 11.83 23.11 19.44
CA GLY A 9 10.98 23.27 20.62
C GLY A 9 9.47 23.36 20.34
N HIS A 10 9.05 23.41 19.07
CA HIS A 10 7.64 23.54 18.70
C HIS A 10 6.81 22.33 19.13
N GLU A 11 5.58 22.58 19.58
CA GLU A 11 4.63 21.52 19.99
C GLU A 11 3.87 20.96 18.79
N SER A 12 3.94 19.65 18.59
CA SER A 12 3.26 18.92 17.52
C SER A 12 2.37 17.80 18.07
N GLU A 13 1.54 17.25 17.19
CA GLU A 13 0.71 16.09 17.50
C GLU A 13 1.52 14.79 17.48
N LYS A 14 1.10 13.79 18.27
CA LYS A 14 1.83 12.53 18.50
C LYS A 14 2.05 11.60 17.29
N ASN A 15 1.58 11.94 16.10
CA ASN A 15 1.72 11.13 14.88
C ASN A 15 2.38 11.90 13.72
N LYS A 16 3.09 13.01 13.99
CA LYS A 16 3.81 13.76 12.96
C LYS A 16 5.18 13.13 12.70
N ILE A 17 5.47 12.82 11.44
CA ILE A 17 6.75 12.24 10.98
C ILE A 17 7.83 13.32 10.92
N PHE A 18 7.44 14.55 10.61
CA PHE A 18 8.31 15.72 10.52
C PHE A 18 7.67 16.89 11.26
N CYS A 19 8.50 17.72 11.91
CA CYS A 19 8.07 18.98 12.48
C CYS A 19 7.68 19.94 11.36
N THR A 20 6.48 20.54 11.46
CA THR A 20 5.94 21.46 10.44
C THR A 20 6.70 22.78 10.39
N GLU A 21 7.40 23.15 11.47
CA GLU A 21 8.12 24.43 11.56
C GLU A 21 9.56 24.34 11.08
N CYS A 22 10.29 23.28 11.44
CA CYS A 22 11.73 23.17 11.15
C CYS A 22 12.09 22.00 10.24
N GLY A 23 11.12 21.18 9.83
CA GLY A 23 11.33 20.02 8.96
C GLY A 23 12.07 18.85 9.62
N THR A 24 12.46 18.95 10.89
CA THR A 24 13.19 17.88 11.59
C THR A 24 12.30 16.66 11.77
N LYS A 25 12.84 15.48 11.45
CA LYS A 25 12.17 14.19 11.63
C LYS A 25 11.91 13.93 13.12
N ILE A 26 10.71 13.53 13.46
CA ILE A 26 10.30 13.18 14.82
C ILE A 26 10.31 11.65 14.93
N GLU A 27 11.20 11.09 15.74
CA GLU A 27 11.50 9.65 15.75
C GLU A 27 10.52 8.78 16.57
N GLN A 28 9.38 9.31 17.02
CA GLN A 28 8.48 8.59 17.95
C GLN A 28 7.41 7.69 17.31
N ILE A 29 7.40 7.53 15.96
CA ILE A 29 6.44 6.67 15.24
C ILE A 29 6.99 5.25 14.99
N SER A 30 8.25 4.98 15.34
CA SER A 30 8.88 3.67 15.14
C SER A 30 8.18 2.54 15.90
N GLU A 31 7.75 2.78 17.14
CA GLU A 31 7.21 1.72 18.01
C GLU A 31 5.80 1.23 17.61
N LEU A 32 5.03 2.00 16.84
CA LEU A 32 3.68 1.61 16.37
C LEU A 32 3.68 0.89 15.02
N ILE A 33 4.81 0.91 14.29
CA ILE A 33 4.95 0.32 12.94
C ILE A 33 6.10 -0.70 12.91
N GLU A 34 6.37 -1.34 14.05
CA GLU A 34 7.30 -2.46 14.14
C GLU A 34 6.57 -3.79 14.32
N SER A 35 5.52 -4.01 13.52
CA SER A 35 5.29 -5.37 13.04
C SER A 35 6.41 -5.67 12.06
N LYS A 36 7.53 -6.18 12.56
CA LYS A 36 8.62 -6.75 11.76
C LYS A 36 8.07 -7.96 11.02
N GLN A 37 7.27 -7.71 9.99
CA GLN A 37 6.68 -8.73 9.15
C GLN A 37 7.85 -9.38 8.40
N VAL A 38 8.13 -10.60 8.78
CA VAL A 38 9.06 -11.48 8.10
C VAL A 38 8.24 -12.48 7.29
N ILE A 39 8.76 -12.84 6.13
CA ILE A 39 8.17 -13.81 5.22
C ILE A 39 9.21 -14.87 4.93
N ASN A 40 8.78 -16.11 4.76
CA ASN A 40 9.69 -17.19 4.43
C ASN A 40 9.70 -17.39 2.93
N CYS A 41 10.90 -17.55 2.35
CA CYS A 41 11.01 -17.85 0.94
C CYS A 41 10.33 -19.19 0.62
N PRO A 42 9.40 -19.27 -0.35
CA PRO A 42 8.68 -20.51 -0.65
C PRO A 42 9.57 -21.62 -1.24
N LYS A 43 10.77 -21.28 -1.71
CA LYS A 43 11.70 -22.25 -2.35
C LYS A 43 12.80 -22.74 -1.42
N CYS A 44 13.40 -21.86 -0.62
CA CYS A 44 14.55 -22.18 0.23
C CYS A 44 14.25 -22.02 1.73
N SER A 45 13.05 -21.58 2.09
CA SER A 45 12.58 -21.41 3.46
C SER A 45 13.38 -20.42 4.33
N ILE A 46 14.26 -19.61 3.73
CA ILE A 46 14.96 -18.55 4.45
C ILE A 46 14.01 -17.43 4.86
N GLU A 47 14.23 -16.86 6.03
CA GLU A 47 13.48 -15.70 6.53
C GLU A 47 13.95 -14.42 5.80
N LEU A 48 12.99 -13.65 5.29
CA LEU A 48 13.19 -12.43 4.54
C LEU A 48 12.30 -11.31 5.11
N PRO A 49 12.67 -10.03 4.99
CA PRO A 49 11.77 -8.94 5.33
C PRO A 49 10.58 -8.90 4.35
N ALA A 50 9.37 -8.60 4.84
CA ALA A 50 8.12 -8.64 4.07
C ALA A 50 8.15 -7.79 2.78
N ASN A 51 8.97 -6.74 2.73
CA ASN A 51 9.10 -5.86 1.57
C ASN A 51 10.14 -6.33 0.53
N THR A 52 10.65 -7.55 0.64
CA THR A 52 11.61 -8.13 -0.31
C THR A 52 10.92 -8.54 -1.61
N LYS A 53 11.48 -8.15 -2.76
CA LYS A 53 10.98 -8.54 -4.11
C LYS A 53 11.56 -9.86 -4.61
N PHE A 54 12.78 -10.19 -4.19
CA PHE A 54 13.51 -11.39 -4.59
C PHE A 54 14.27 -11.96 -3.39
N CYS A 55 14.21 -13.27 -3.21
CA CYS A 55 15.00 -13.95 -2.18
C CYS A 55 16.49 -13.66 -2.39
N THR A 56 17.15 -13.17 -1.35
CA THR A 56 18.59 -12.85 -1.36
C THR A 56 19.48 -14.09 -1.41
N ASP A 57 18.94 -15.25 -1.04
CA ASP A 57 19.66 -16.52 -1.03
C ASP A 57 19.49 -17.30 -2.35
N CYS A 58 18.24 -17.52 -2.78
CA CYS A 58 17.95 -18.40 -3.92
C CYS A 58 17.45 -17.68 -5.18
N GLY A 59 17.33 -16.35 -5.16
CA GLY A 59 16.89 -15.52 -6.30
C GLY A 59 15.40 -15.64 -6.66
N THR A 60 14.62 -16.44 -5.92
CA THR A 60 13.19 -16.62 -6.21
C THR A 60 12.44 -15.33 -6.02
N LYS A 61 11.64 -14.94 -7.02
CA LYS A 61 10.75 -13.78 -6.92
C LYS A 61 9.72 -14.01 -5.81
N ILE A 62 9.58 -13.03 -4.93
CA ILE A 62 8.63 -13.01 -3.86
C ILE A 62 7.45 -12.16 -4.31
N ASP A 63 6.28 -12.79 -4.51
CA ASP A 63 5.04 -12.05 -4.70
C ASP A 63 4.50 -11.66 -3.33
N GLN A 64 4.58 -10.36 -3.01
CA GLN A 64 3.98 -9.79 -1.82
C GLN A 64 2.47 -9.77 -2.01
N GLN A 65 1.81 -10.91 -1.81
CA GLN A 65 0.40 -10.88 -1.49
C GLN A 65 0.31 -10.26 -0.10
N ILE A 66 -0.23 -9.04 -0.04
CA ILE A 66 -0.62 -8.42 1.22
C ILE A 66 -1.60 -9.41 1.88
N VAL A 67 -1.10 -10.16 2.85
CA VAL A 67 -1.95 -11.01 3.69
C VAL A 67 -2.56 -10.05 4.69
N LEU A 68 -3.68 -9.45 4.28
CA LEU A 68 -4.57 -8.83 5.24
C LEU A 68 -5.11 -9.99 6.07
N ASP A 69 -4.73 -10.05 7.35
CA ASP A 69 -5.30 -10.97 8.36
C ASP A 69 -6.76 -10.61 8.68
N GLN A 70 -7.54 -10.30 7.65
CA GLN A 70 -8.95 -10.04 7.71
C GLN A 70 -9.67 -11.36 7.48
N GLU A 71 -10.57 -11.71 8.39
CA GLU A 71 -11.48 -12.84 8.22
C GLU A 71 -12.74 -12.35 7.50
N ILE A 72 -13.21 -13.12 6.51
CA ILE A 72 -14.51 -12.93 5.87
C ILE A 72 -15.44 -14.07 6.27
N ILE A 73 -16.72 -13.78 6.41
CA ILE A 73 -17.74 -14.79 6.73
C ILE A 73 -18.37 -15.26 5.42
N CYS A 74 -18.42 -16.57 5.23
CA CYS A 74 -19.12 -17.16 4.08
C CYS A 74 -20.62 -16.82 4.14
N PRO A 75 -21.21 -16.24 3.09
CA PRO A 75 -22.64 -15.87 3.09
C PRO A 75 -23.58 -17.08 3.06
N LYS A 76 -23.10 -18.26 2.65
CA LYS A 76 -23.93 -19.47 2.53
C LYS A 76 -23.90 -20.34 3.80
N CYS A 77 -22.72 -20.55 4.37
CA CYS A 77 -22.55 -21.47 5.50
C CYS A 77 -22.06 -20.79 6.79
N SER A 78 -21.89 -19.47 6.77
CA SER A 78 -21.51 -18.64 7.92
C SER A 78 -20.16 -19.01 8.55
N LYS A 79 -19.31 -19.76 7.84
CA LYS A 79 -17.96 -20.08 8.32
C LYS A 79 -17.00 -18.93 8.06
N LYS A 80 -16.09 -18.71 9.00
CA LYS A 80 -14.95 -17.81 8.86
C LYS A 80 -13.94 -18.35 7.85
N LEU A 81 -13.46 -17.48 6.97
CA LEU A 81 -12.51 -17.76 5.92
C LEU A 81 -11.46 -16.62 5.86
N PRO A 82 -10.23 -16.87 5.41
CA PRO A 82 -9.28 -15.79 5.16
C PRO A 82 -9.79 -14.87 4.03
N ALA A 83 -9.55 -13.56 4.12
CA ALA A 83 -10.08 -12.55 3.19
C ALA A 83 -9.71 -12.79 1.72
N ASN A 84 -8.60 -13.48 1.45
CA ASN A 84 -8.16 -13.81 0.10
C ASN A 84 -8.72 -15.16 -0.42
N SER A 85 -9.71 -15.75 0.26
CA SER A 85 -10.33 -17.01 -0.16
C SER A 85 -11.19 -16.82 -1.40
N LYS A 86 -10.83 -17.51 -2.51
CA LYS A 86 -11.64 -17.55 -3.75
C LYS A 86 -12.87 -18.46 -3.65
N PHE A 87 -12.85 -19.41 -2.73
CA PHE A 87 -13.91 -20.38 -2.49
C PHE A 87 -13.97 -20.71 -1.00
N CYS A 88 -15.17 -20.97 -0.50
CA CYS A 88 -15.39 -21.48 0.84
C CYS A 88 -14.93 -22.94 0.87
N LYS A 89 -13.98 -23.25 1.75
CA LYS A 89 -13.46 -24.62 1.93
C LYS A 89 -14.48 -25.58 2.53
N GLU A 90 -15.48 -25.06 3.24
CA GLU A 90 -16.52 -25.89 3.88
C GLU A 90 -17.67 -26.24 2.93
N CYS A 91 -18.17 -25.26 2.18
CA CYS A 91 -19.41 -25.43 1.40
C CYS A 91 -19.23 -25.27 -0.12
N GLY A 92 -18.00 -25.01 -0.59
CA GLY A 92 -17.67 -24.86 -2.00
C GLY A 92 -18.20 -23.58 -2.67
N THR A 93 -18.92 -22.72 -1.93
CA THR A 93 -19.42 -21.45 -2.47
C THR A 93 -18.25 -20.57 -2.90
N LYS A 94 -18.34 -19.97 -4.08
CA LYS A 94 -17.35 -19.00 -4.56
C LYS A 94 -17.39 -17.76 -3.69
N ILE A 95 -16.23 -17.34 -3.19
CA ILE A 95 -16.04 -16.21 -2.29
C ILE A 95 -15.04 -15.27 -2.97
N GLY A 96 -15.31 -13.97 -2.97
CA GLY A 96 -14.37 -13.01 -3.52
C GLY A 96 -15.08 -11.95 -4.35
N PHE A 97 -14.60 -10.72 -4.18
CA PHE A 97 -14.81 -9.65 -5.13
C PHE A 97 -13.91 -9.92 -6.32
N ASP A 98 -14.50 -10.24 -7.46
CA ASP A 98 -13.82 -10.10 -8.72
C ASP A 98 -13.44 -8.62 -8.91
N ASN A 99 -12.16 -8.36 -9.25
CA ASN A 99 -11.68 -7.02 -9.64
C ASN A 99 -12.51 -6.38 -10.77
N LYS A 100 -13.40 -7.16 -11.39
CA LYS A 100 -14.44 -6.71 -12.31
C LYS A 100 -15.42 -5.74 -11.65
N SER A 101 -15.85 -5.99 -10.41
CA SER A 101 -16.78 -5.10 -9.69
C SER A 101 -16.10 -3.85 -9.10
N LEU A 102 -14.79 -3.86 -8.85
CA LEU A 102 -14.04 -2.65 -8.47
C LEU A 102 -13.89 -1.68 -9.66
N ASN A 103 -13.70 -2.22 -10.87
CA ASN A 103 -13.69 -1.43 -12.09
C ASN A 103 -15.09 -0.91 -12.49
N GLU A 104 -16.16 -1.48 -11.94
CA GLU A 104 -17.53 -1.02 -12.22
C GLU A 104 -17.91 0.23 -11.40
N PHE A 105 -17.23 0.48 -10.27
CA PHE A 105 -17.35 1.72 -9.49
C PHE A 105 -16.52 2.88 -10.06
N VAL A 106 -15.55 2.59 -10.94
CA VAL A 106 -14.75 3.60 -11.62
C VAL A 106 -15.31 3.73 -13.04
N SER A 107 -16.21 4.69 -13.26
CA SER A 107 -16.77 4.92 -14.59
C SER A 107 -15.64 5.18 -15.60
N ASP A 108 -15.78 4.64 -16.81
CA ASP A 108 -14.84 4.87 -17.92
C ASP A 108 -14.64 6.39 -18.16
N GLU A 109 -15.66 7.20 -17.89
CA GLU A 109 -15.64 8.65 -17.94
C GLU A 109 -14.65 9.30 -16.95
N THR A 110 -14.52 8.73 -15.73
CA THR A 110 -13.54 9.19 -14.74
C THR A 110 -12.11 8.89 -15.23
N ILE A 111 -11.91 7.71 -15.81
CA ILE A 111 -10.61 7.28 -16.35
C ILE A 111 -10.20 8.19 -17.53
N ASP A 112 -11.13 8.49 -18.43
CA ASP A 112 -10.84 9.32 -19.59
C ASP A 112 -10.57 10.78 -19.20
N SER A 113 -11.28 11.31 -18.20
CA SER A 113 -10.99 12.63 -17.63
C SER A 113 -9.57 12.71 -17.03
N ILE A 114 -9.13 11.67 -16.31
CA ILE A 114 -7.77 11.58 -15.77
C ILE A 114 -6.72 11.51 -16.88
N LYS A 115 -6.99 10.73 -17.94
CA LYS A 115 -6.09 10.62 -19.10
C LYS A 115 -5.94 11.95 -19.84
N GLU A 116 -7.02 12.67 -20.10
CA GLU A 116 -6.96 13.97 -20.79
C GLU A 116 -6.18 15.00 -19.97
N ARG A 117 -6.44 15.09 -18.66
CA ARG A 117 -5.70 15.98 -17.77
C ARG A 117 -4.19 15.66 -17.74
N GLY A 118 -3.81 14.38 -17.86
CA GLY A 118 -2.42 13.97 -18.01
C GLY A 118 -1.78 14.43 -19.33
N LYS A 119 -2.53 14.45 -20.43
CA LYS A 119 -2.03 14.97 -21.73
C LYS A 119 -1.80 16.47 -21.69
N ASP A 120 -2.67 17.22 -21.02
CA ASP A 120 -2.53 18.67 -20.91
C ASP A 120 -1.29 19.05 -20.10
N ILE A 121 -1.07 18.38 -18.95
CA ILE A 121 0.14 18.58 -18.14
C ILE A 121 1.40 18.28 -18.94
N ARG A 122 1.37 17.23 -19.77
CA ARG A 122 2.50 16.88 -20.63
C ARG A 122 2.81 17.97 -21.65
N LYS A 123 1.78 18.50 -22.33
CA LYS A 123 1.95 19.58 -23.31
C LYS A 123 2.44 20.87 -22.64
N GLU A 124 1.94 21.17 -21.46
CA GLU A 124 2.37 22.34 -20.68
C GLU A 124 3.83 22.22 -20.27
N ALA A 125 4.24 21.05 -19.78
CA ALA A 125 5.64 20.75 -19.49
C ALA A 125 6.54 20.88 -20.74
N GLU A 126 6.13 20.32 -21.88
CA GLU A 126 6.86 20.44 -23.15
C GLU A 126 6.98 21.92 -23.60
N SER A 127 5.94 22.73 -23.41
CA SER A 127 5.97 24.17 -23.68
C SER A 127 6.94 24.93 -22.78
N LEU A 128 6.93 24.64 -21.48
CA LEU A 128 7.85 25.24 -20.51
C LEU A 128 9.31 24.85 -20.78
N PHE A 129 9.57 23.58 -21.09
CA PHE A 129 10.91 23.13 -21.47
C PHE A 129 11.42 23.78 -22.75
N LYS A 130 10.53 24.05 -23.71
CA LYS A 130 10.91 24.78 -24.94
C LYS A 130 11.30 26.23 -24.64
N LYS A 131 10.53 26.93 -23.80
CA LYS A 131 10.82 28.31 -23.37
C LYS A 131 12.11 28.44 -22.56
N LEU A 132 12.55 27.39 -21.87
CA LEU A 132 13.82 27.36 -21.15
C LEU A 132 15.04 27.09 -22.06
N ARG A 133 14.81 26.68 -23.31
CA ARG A 133 15.87 26.42 -24.31
C ARG A 133 16.03 27.56 -25.34
N GLU A 134 15.16 28.57 -25.29
CA GLU A 134 15.26 29.83 -26.03
C GLU A 134 15.92 30.91 -25.13
#